data_AF-A0A966DC79-F1
#
_entry.id   AF-A0A966DC79-F1
#
_cell.length_a   1.000
_cell.length_b   1.000
_cell.length_c   1.000
_cell.angle_alpha   90.00
_cell.angle_beta   90.00
_cell.angle_gamma   90.00
#
_symmetry.space_group_name_H-M   'P 1'
#
loop_
_entity.id
_entity.type
_entity.pdbx_description
1 polymer ?
#
loop_
_entity_poly.entity_id
_entity_poly.type
_entity_poly.pdbx_seq_one_letter_code
_entity_poly.pdbx_strand_id
1 'polypeptide(L)' 'MKPIKSMYKNELANAAGVSRRTFIKWLRTDSEFLQEHNCSVTDKIFPPVVVKYLIEKYVIEL' A
#
# COMPACT_ATOMS: atom_id res chain seq x y z
N MET A 1 -3.53 -18.13 -6.29
CA MET A 1 -3.41 -16.74 -5.80
C MET A 1 -4.83 -16.18 -5.69
N LYS A 2 -5.28 -15.75 -4.50
CA LYS A 2 -6.58 -15.06 -4.39
C LYS A 2 -6.52 -13.75 -5.20
N PRO A 3 -7.62 -13.32 -5.84
CA PRO A 3 -7.63 -12.03 -6.52
C PRO A 3 -7.34 -10.94 -5.49
N ILE A 4 -6.29 -10.15 -5.75
CA ILE A 4 -5.94 -9.01 -4.91
C ILE A 4 -7.07 -7.98 -5.05
N LYS A 5 -7.63 -7.56 -3.92
CA LYS A 5 -8.71 -6.58 -3.85
C LYS A 5 -8.16 -5.20 -3.45
N SER A 6 -8.96 -4.16 -3.64
CA SER A 6 -8.65 -2.86 -3.03
C SER A 6 -8.57 -3.00 -1.52
N MET A 7 -7.60 -2.32 -0.90
CA MET A 7 -7.39 -2.37 0.55
C MET A 7 -7.21 -0.97 1.11
N TYR A 8 -7.69 -0.78 2.33
CA TYR A 8 -7.43 0.44 3.06
C TYR A 8 -5.96 0.50 3.49
N LYS A 9 -5.41 1.70 3.50
CA LYS A 9 -4.05 1.98 4.01
C LYS A 9 -3.82 1.44 5.42
N ASN A 10 -4.84 1.51 6.27
CA ASN A 10 -4.75 1.00 7.64
C ASN A 10 -4.68 -0.53 7.67
N GLU A 11 -5.39 -1.22 6.77
CA GLU A 11 -5.31 -2.69 6.64
C GLU A 11 -3.91 -3.10 6.19
N LEU A 12 -3.35 -2.40 5.20
CA LEU A 12 -1.99 -2.65 4.72
C LEU A 12 -0.93 -2.35 5.80
N ALA A 13 -1.06 -1.25 6.54
CA ALA A 13 -0.16 -0.94 7.64
C ALA A 13 -0.21 -2.01 8.74
N ASN A 14 -1.42 -2.48 9.07
CA ASN A 14 -1.62 -3.54 10.07
C ASN A 14 -1.04 -4.88 9.59
N ALA A 15 -1.30 -5.27 8.35
CA ALA A 15 -0.74 -6.48 7.76
C ALA A 15 0.79 -6.44 7.65
N ALA A 16 1.36 -5.25 7.41
CA ALA A 16 2.80 -5.03 7.42
C ALA A 16 3.42 -4.98 8.83
N GLY A 17 2.61 -5.09 9.90
CA GLY A 17 3.10 -5.05 11.29
C GLY A 17 3.66 -3.69 11.72
N VAL A 18 3.27 -2.59 11.05
CA VAL A 18 3.81 -1.25 11.33
C VAL A 18 2.74 -0.23 11.66
N SER A 19 3.14 0.83 12.36
CA SER A 19 2.26 1.97 12.57
C SER A 19 1.87 2.63 11.25
N ARG A 20 0.67 3.21 11.19
CA ARG A 20 0.21 4.00 10.03
C ARG A 20 1.19 5.11 9.65
N ARG A 21 1.86 5.74 10.64
CA ARG A 21 2.85 6.80 10.40
C ARG A 21 4.10 6.24 9.71
N THR A 22 4.57 5.06 10.12
CA THR A 22 5.68 4.36 9.48
C THR A 22 5.31 4.00 8.05
N PHE A 23 4.12 3.42 7.84
CA PHE A 23 3.64 3.06 6.51
C PHE A 23 3.56 4.26 5.56
N ILE A 24 3.10 5.42 6.05
CA ILE A 24 3.11 6.68 5.26
C ILE A 24 4.53 7.08 4.86
N LYS A 25 5.54 6.87 5.70
CA LYS A 25 6.94 7.16 5.33
C LYS A 25 7.42 6.26 4.20
N TRP A 26 7.03 4.98 4.22
CA TRP A 26 7.33 4.06 3.12
C TRP A 26 6.61 4.47 1.83
N LEU A 27 5.32 4.78 1.91
CA LEU A 27 4.59 5.27 0.73
C LEU A 27 5.19 6.56 0.12
N ARG A 28 5.87 7.39 0.91
CA ARG A 28 6.60 8.57 0.39
C ARG A 28 7.83 8.19 -0.43
N THR A 29 8.48 7.07 -0.14
CA THR A 29 9.57 6.56 -0.99
C THR A 29 9.07 6.00 -2.31
N ASP A 30 7.76 5.79 -2.42
CA ASP A 30 7.07 5.22 -3.57
C ASP A 30 6.11 6.21 -4.25
N SER A 31 6.29 7.52 -3.98
CA SER A 31 5.35 8.55 -4.46
C SER A 31 5.24 8.60 -5.98
N GLU A 32 6.32 8.33 -6.70
CA GLU A 32 6.35 8.30 -8.17
C GLU A 32 5.47 7.16 -8.70
N PHE A 33 5.68 5.93 -8.23
CA PHE A 33 4.84 4.78 -8.59
C PHE A 33 3.37 4.99 -8.24
N LEU A 34 3.08 5.58 -7.07
CA LEU A 34 1.71 5.91 -6.69
C LEU A 34 1.09 6.91 -7.69
N GLN A 35 1.81 7.96 -8.08
CA GLN A 35 1.34 8.97 -9.02
C GLN A 35 1.08 8.39 -10.42
N GLU A 36 1.94 7.52 -10.92
CA GLU A 36 1.75 6.80 -12.20
C GLU A 36 0.44 5.98 -12.21
N HIS A 37 -0.01 5.55 -11.04
CA HIS A 37 -1.25 4.82 -10.84
C HIS A 37 -2.40 5.67 -10.28
N ASN A 38 -2.36 7.00 -10.46
CA ASN A 38 -3.37 7.95 -9.99
C ASN A 38 -3.68 7.85 -8.48
N CYS A 39 -2.67 7.49 -7.69
CA CYS A 39 -2.73 7.36 -6.24
C CYS A 39 -1.79 8.36 -5.57
N SER A 40 -2.09 8.67 -4.31
CA SER A 40 -1.31 9.55 -3.45
C SER A 40 -1.06 8.91 -2.09
N VAL A 41 0.03 9.34 -1.47
CA VAL A 41 0.39 9.02 -0.08
C VAL A 41 -0.71 9.42 0.91
N THR A 42 -1.65 10.30 0.55
CA THR A 42 -2.79 10.70 1.39
C THR A 42 -4.00 9.79 1.26
N ASP A 43 -4.08 8.96 0.22
CA ASP A 43 -5.28 8.20 -0.11
C ASP A 43 -5.61 7.15 0.93
N LYS A 44 -6.88 6.98 1.24
CA LYS A 44 -7.30 6.03 2.29
C LYS A 44 -7.35 4.59 1.78
N ILE A 45 -7.59 4.40 0.49
CA ILE A 45 -7.76 3.10 -0.16
C ILE A 45 -6.86 3.05 -1.39
N PHE A 46 -6.25 1.89 -1.63
CA PHE A 46 -5.43 1.65 -2.81
C PHE A 46 -6.10 0.62 -3.73
N PRO A 47 -6.01 0.80 -5.06
CA PRO A 47 -6.53 -0.15 -6.02
C PRO A 47 -5.71 -1.44 -6.03
N PRO A 48 -6.24 -2.56 -6.56
CA PRO A 48 -5.59 -3.87 -6.56
C PRO A 48 -4.14 -3.88 -7.09
N VAL A 49 -3.86 -3.09 -8.13
CA VAL A 49 -2.52 -3.00 -8.75
C VAL A 49 -1.51 -2.43 -7.75
N VAL A 50 -1.87 -1.35 -7.05
CA VAL A 50 -1.02 -0.74 -6.04
C VAL A 50 -0.91 -1.64 -4.81
N VAL A 51 -2.01 -2.26 -4.39
CA VAL A 51 -2.01 -3.23 -3.28
C VAL A 51 -1.02 -4.36 -3.56
N LYS A 52 -1.06 -4.94 -4.77
CA LYS A 52 -0.12 -5.99 -5.19
C LYS A 52 1.34 -5.54 -5.10
N TYR A 53 1.64 -4.36 -5.64
CA TYR A 53 2.98 -3.78 -5.57
C TYR A 53 3.46 -3.63 -4.12
N LEU A 54 2.63 -3.07 -3.24
CA LEU A 54 3.00 -2.83 -1.84
C LEU A 54 3.20 -4.14 -1.07
N ILE A 55 2.40 -5.17 -1.35
CA ILE A 55 2.55 -6.52 -0.79
C ILE A 55 3.90 -7.10 -1.18
N GLU A 56 4.22 -7.07 -2.47
CA GLU A 56 5.46 -7.64 -3.00
C GLU A 56 6.69 -6.87 -2.50
N LYS A 57 6.62 -5.53 -2.49
CA LYS A 57 7.73 -4.66 -2.09
C LYS A 57 8.03 -4.71 -0.60
N TYR A 58 7.01 -4.71 0.25
CA TYR A 58 7.19 -4.69 1.70
C TYR A 58 7.03 -6.06 2.35
N VAL A 59 6.89 -7.12 1.55
CA VAL A 59 6.73 -8.51 2.01
C VAL A 59 5.59 -8.63 3.02
N ILE A 60 4.43 -8.07 2.66
CA ILE A 60 3.23 -8.10 3.50
C ILE A 60 2.55 -9.47 3.37
N GLU A 61 2.29 -10.16 4.47
CA GLU A 61 1.51 -11.40 4.45
C GLU A 61 0.01 -11.09 4.62
N LEU A 62 -0.84 -11.62 3.72
CA LEU A 62 -2.29 -11.41 3.68
C LEU A 62 -3.11 -12.69 3.83
#